data_AF-A0ABD7PAY0-F1
#
_entry.id   AF-A0ABD7PAY0-F1
#
_cell.length_a   1.000
_cell.length_b   1.000
_cell.length_c   1.000
_cell.angle_alpha   90.00
_cell.angle_beta   90.00
_cell.angle_gamma   90.00
#
_symmetry.space_group_name_H-M   'P 1'
#
loop_
_entity.id
_entity.type
_entity.pdbx_description
1 polymer ?
#
loop_
_entity_poly.entity_id
_entity_poly.type
_entity_poly.pdbx_seq_one_letter_code
_entity_poly.pdbx_strand_id
1 'polypeptide(L)'
;MKSRMVEVAGLNLKISLHNNMLSLSCNIDGLSVYNTCRIIRNSKLTESEIFAKIDADWVSKVFSLNIRQINNIVHSNVSVIPVLTQPKQVNVSSGAMVSCFKNF
;
A
#
# COMPACT_ATOMS: atom_id res chain seq x y z
N MET A 1 8.75 -14.58 -0.88
CA MET A 1 7.48 -13.83 -0.73
C MET A 1 6.63 -14.51 0.35
N LYS A 2 6.24 -13.79 1.40
CA LYS A 2 5.30 -14.30 2.42
C LYS A 2 3.96 -13.59 2.27
N SER A 3 2.84 -14.32 2.37
CA SER A 3 1.51 -13.72 2.32
C SER A 3 0.53 -14.38 3.28
N ARG A 4 -0.43 -13.63 3.81
CA ARG A 4 -1.51 -14.12 4.66
C ARG A 4 -2.79 -13.35 4.40
N MET A 5 -3.92 -14.00 4.68
CA MET A 5 -5.22 -13.36 4.74
C MET A 5 -5.40 -12.76 6.14
N VAL A 6 -5.94 -11.55 6.20
CA VAL A 6 -6.27 -10.85 7.44
C VAL A 6 -7.64 -10.21 7.26
N GLU A 7 -8.57 -10.51 8.15
CA GLU A 7 -9.87 -9.85 8.17
C GLU A 7 -9.76 -8.53 8.94
N VAL A 8 -10.13 -7.41 8.31
CA VAL A 8 -10.11 -6.08 8.93
C VAL A 8 -11.34 -5.30 8.50
N ALA A 9 -12.14 -4.83 9.46
CA ALA A 9 -13.36 -4.05 9.22
C ALA A 9 -14.32 -4.73 8.22
N GLY A 10 -14.48 -6.06 8.31
CA GLY A 10 -15.32 -6.85 7.42
C GLY A 10 -14.74 -7.12 6.03
N LEU A 11 -13.51 -6.66 5.75
CA LEU A 11 -12.80 -6.93 4.49
C LEU A 11 -11.79 -8.06 4.66
N ASN A 12 -11.77 -8.98 3.70
CA ASN A 12 -10.75 -10.02 3.59
C ASN A 12 -9.54 -9.51 2.80
N LEU A 13 -8.50 -9.09 3.51
CA LEU A 13 -7.31 -8.47 2.93
C LEU A 13 -6.18 -9.49 2.80
N LYS A 14 -5.60 -9.60 1.59
CA LYS A 14 -4.36 -10.34 1.38
C LYS A 14 -3.18 -9.41 1.62
N ILE A 15 -2.42 -9.66 2.67
CA ILE A 15 -1.19 -8.94 2.99
C ILE A 15 -0.01 -9.77 2.52
N SER A 16 0.90 -9.15 1.76
CA SER A 16 2.13 -9.78 1.29
C SER A 16 3.34 -8.94 1.68
N LEU A 17 4.44 -9.59 2.02
CA LEU A 17 5.72 -8.95 2.26
C LEU A 17 6.79 -9.64 1.43
N HIS A 18 7.57 -8.83 0.72
CA HIS A 18 8.70 -9.28 -0.08
C HIS A 18 9.68 -8.13 -0.31
N ASN A 19 10.97 -8.32 0.00
CA ASN A 19 12.02 -7.33 -0.22
C ASN A 19 11.67 -5.96 0.39
N ASN A 20 11.18 -5.96 1.63
CA ASN A 20 10.68 -4.79 2.34
C ASN A 20 9.48 -4.06 1.69
N MET A 21 8.89 -4.61 0.63
CA MET A 21 7.65 -4.13 0.04
C MET A 21 6.47 -4.86 0.69
N LEU A 22 5.68 -4.10 1.43
CA LEU A 22 4.44 -4.55 2.04
C LEU A 22 3.28 -4.20 1.10
N SER A 23 2.56 -5.21 0.64
CA SER A 23 1.43 -5.05 -0.28
C SER A 23 0.13 -5.47 0.39
N LEU A 24 -0.93 -4.69 0.15
CA LEU A 24 -2.31 -5.04 0.46
C LEU A 24 -3.05 -5.27 -0.85
N SER A 25 -3.77 -6.38 -0.93
CA SER A 25 -4.64 -6.73 -2.04
C SER A 25 -6.03 -7.10 -1.51
N CYS A 26 -7.08 -6.60 -2.15
CA CYS A 26 -8.47 -6.91 -1.80
C CYS A 26 -9.27 -7.12 -3.08
N ASN A 27 -10.04 -8.20 -3.14
CA ASN A 27 -11.06 -8.36 -4.16
C ASN A 27 -12.30 -7.55 -3.71
N ILE A 28 -12.78 -6.64 -4.55
CA ILE A 28 -13.88 -5.71 -4.22
C ILE A 28 -15.24 -6.35 -4.53
N ASP A 29 -15.39 -6.95 -5.71
CA ASP A 29 -16.68 -7.37 -6.28
C ASP A 29 -16.62 -8.74 -7.00
N GLY A 30 -15.56 -9.50 -6.78
CA GLY A 30 -15.27 -10.75 -7.48
C GLY A 30 -14.49 -10.56 -8.79
N LEU A 31 -14.48 -9.36 -9.37
CA LEU A 31 -13.89 -9.05 -10.68
C LEU A 31 -12.70 -8.08 -10.55
N SER A 32 -12.79 -7.15 -9.61
CA SER A 32 -11.89 -6.02 -9.44
C SER A 32 -10.99 -6.22 -8.23
N VAL A 33 -9.68 -6.09 -8.44
CA VAL A 33 -8.69 -6.20 -7.35
C VAL A 33 -8.08 -4.84 -7.05
N TYR A 34 -8.31 -4.36 -5.82
CA TYR A 34 -7.57 -3.23 -5.27
C TYR A 34 -6.19 -3.68 -4.83
N ASN A 35 -5.14 -3.00 -5.29
CA ASN A 35 -3.78 -3.26 -4.86
C ASN A 35 -3.09 -1.96 -4.43
N THR A 36 -2.38 -2.00 -3.31
CA THR A 36 -1.52 -0.92 -2.87
C THR A 36 -0.28 -1.48 -2.20
N CYS A 37 0.81 -0.72 -2.21
CA CYS A 37 2.07 -1.12 -1.62
C CYS A 37 2.69 0.01 -0.80
N ARG A 38 3.49 -0.37 0.20
CA ARG A 38 4.26 0.50 1.06
C ARG A 38 5.67 -0.07 1.22
N ILE A 39 6.66 0.80 1.24
CA ILE A 39 8.05 0.41 1.50
C ILE A 39 8.29 0.50 3.01
N ILE A 40 8.73 -0.59 3.62
CA ILE A 40 9.23 -0.60 4.98
C ILE A 40 10.72 -0.21 4.93
N ARG A 41 11.08 0.88 5.60
CA ARG A 41 12.46 1.36 5.71
C ARG A 41 12.86 1.47 7.17
N ASN A 42 14.17 1.46 7.44
CA ASN A 42 14.76 1.69 8.77
C ASN A 42 14.26 0.70 9.85
N SER A 43 13.84 -0.50 9.45
CA SER A 43 13.48 -1.57 10.38
C SER A 43 14.74 -2.20 10.98
N LYS A 44 14.75 -2.41 12.30
CA LYS A 44 15.72 -3.28 12.97
C LYS A 44 15.33 -4.76 12.92
N LEU A 45 14.08 -5.05 12.53
CA LEU A 45 13.52 -6.39 12.41
C LEU A 45 13.74 -6.94 11.00
N THR A 46 14.00 -8.24 10.92
CA THR A 46 14.03 -9.01 9.67
C THR A 46 12.64 -9.12 9.04
N GLU A 47 12.58 -9.42 7.75
CA GLU A 47 11.31 -9.61 7.03
C GLU A 47 10.41 -10.67 7.71
N SER A 48 11.01 -11.73 8.24
CA SER A 48 10.30 -12.79 8.96
C SER A 48 9.68 -12.32 10.26
N GLU A 49 10.41 -11.54 11.06
CA GLU A 49 9.93 -10.98 12.32
C GLU A 49 8.83 -9.95 12.10
N ILE A 50 8.98 -9.10 11.08
CA ILE A 50 7.92 -8.17 10.68
C ILE A 50 6.67 -8.96 10.32
N PHE A 51 6.80 -9.95 9.44
CA PHE A 51 5.66 -10.74 8.97
C PHE A 51 4.96 -11.50 10.10
N ALA A 52 5.71 -11.97 11.10
CA ALA A 52 5.14 -12.62 12.28
C ALA A 52 4.25 -11.68 13.12
N LYS A 53 4.57 -10.38 13.13
CA LYS A 53 3.84 -9.33 13.86
C LYS A 53 2.66 -8.72 13.08
N ILE A 54 2.41 -9.16 11.85
CA ILE A 54 1.27 -8.66 11.05
C ILE A 54 -0.02 -9.29 11.57
N ASP A 55 -0.84 -8.47 12.21
CA ASP A 55 -2.20 -8.77 12.67
C ASP A 55 -3.21 -7.73 12.16
N ALA A 56 -4.49 -7.90 12.51
CA ALA A 56 -5.57 -7.04 12.06
C ALA A 56 -5.39 -5.57 12.52
N ASP A 57 -4.96 -5.36 13.76
CA ASP A 57 -4.76 -4.03 14.33
C ASP A 57 -3.64 -3.27 13.64
N TRP A 58 -2.53 -3.96 13.39
CA TRP A 58 -1.39 -3.38 12.68
C TRP A 58 -1.76 -3.04 11.23
N VAL A 59 -2.46 -3.95 10.53
CA VAL A 59 -2.94 -3.72 9.17
C VAL A 59 -3.91 -2.54 9.13
N SER A 60 -4.84 -2.46 10.08
CA SER A 60 -5.78 -1.35 10.22
C SER A 60 -5.05 -0.01 10.37
N LYS A 61 -4.00 0.06 11.19
CA LYS A 61 -3.18 1.28 11.37
C LYS A 61 -2.43 1.65 10.10
N VAL A 62 -1.70 0.70 9.52
CA VAL A 62 -0.82 0.94 8.36
C VAL A 62 -1.61 1.31 7.10
N PHE A 63 -2.76 0.65 6.87
CA PHE A 63 -3.57 0.81 5.67
C PHE A 63 -4.92 1.50 5.91
N SER A 64 -5.09 2.20 7.04
CA SER A 64 -6.33 2.86 7.44
C SER A 64 -7.04 3.62 6.31
N LEU A 65 -6.32 4.47 5.59
CA LEU A 65 -6.87 5.24 4.46
C LEU A 65 -7.33 4.34 3.31
N ASN A 66 -6.55 3.31 2.98
CA ASN A 66 -6.87 2.37 1.90
C ASN A 66 -8.09 1.52 2.26
N ILE A 67 -8.16 1.03 3.50
CA ILE A 67 -9.29 0.26 4.03
C ILE A 67 -10.57 1.10 3.99
N ARG A 68 -10.51 2.36 4.44
CA ARG A 68 -11.64 3.29 4.35
C ARG A 68 -12.07 3.52 2.91
N GLN A 69 -11.13 3.69 1.98
CA GLN A 69 -11.45 3.84 0.56
C GLN A 69 -12.13 2.60 -0.01
N ILE A 70 -11.60 1.40 0.26
CA ILE A 70 -12.20 0.14 -0.20
C ILE A 70 -13.62 0.01 0.36
N ASN A 71 -13.81 0.23 1.67
CA ASN A 71 -15.13 0.18 2.28
C ASN A 71 -16.11 1.17 1.65
N ASN A 72 -15.68 2.40 1.38
CA ASN A 72 -16.53 3.38 0.71
C ASN A 72 -16.95 2.89 -0.68
N ILE A 73 -16.05 2.26 -1.45
CA ILE A 73 -16.35 1.72 -2.79
C ILE A 73 -17.33 0.54 -2.71
N VAL A 74 -17.09 -0.39 -1.79
CA VAL A 74 -17.95 -1.57 -1.58
C VAL A 74 -19.39 -1.16 -1.21
N HIS A 75 -19.54 -0.05 -0.47
CA HIS A 75 -20.85 0.41 0.03
C HIS A 75 -21.43 1.61 -0.74
N SER A 76 -20.76 2.16 -1.75
CA SER A 76 -21.21 3.40 -2.42
C SER A 76 -22.31 3.19 -3.48
N ASN A 77 -22.71 1.95 -3.78
CA ASN A 77 -23.61 1.61 -4.91
C ASN A 77 -23.10 2.12 -6.29
N VAL A 78 -21.86 2.61 -6.35
CA VAL A 78 -21.17 3.13 -7.54
C VAL A 78 -19.72 2.67 -7.46
N SER A 79 -19.26 1.90 -8.45
CA SER A 79 -17.90 1.37 -8.49
C SER A 79 -16.90 2.41 -8.99
N VAL A 80 -16.31 3.19 -8.07
CA VAL A 80 -15.23 4.14 -8.39
C VAL A 80 -13.89 3.50 -8.05
N ILE A 81 -13.25 2.84 -9.02
CA ILE A 81 -11.92 2.27 -8.85
C ILE A 81 -10.89 3.33 -9.28
N PRO A 82 -9.99 3.78 -8.38
CA PRO A 82 -8.92 4.70 -8.76
C PRO A 82 -8.04 4.06 -9.83
N VAL A 83 -7.91 4.69 -11.00
CA VAL A 83 -6.89 4.32 -11.97
C VAL A 83 -5.55 4.56 -11.30
N LEU A 84 -4.73 3.52 -11.15
CA LEU A 84 -3.35 3.63 -10.69
C LEU A 84 -2.66 4.67 -11.56
N THR A 85 -2.50 5.89 -11.06
CA THR A 85 -1.63 6.88 -11.68
C THR A 85 -0.24 6.25 -11.72
N GLN A 86 0.24 5.92 -12.92
CA GLN A 86 1.64 5.63 -13.13
C GLN A 86 2.46 6.73 -12.43
N PRO A 87 3.57 6.40 -11.75
CA PRO A 87 4.44 7.44 -11.22
C PRO A 87 4.79 8.35 -12.39
N LYS A 88 4.46 9.65 -12.27
CA LYS A 88 4.97 10.67 -13.18
C LYS A 88 6.49 10.47 -13.20
N GLN A 89 7.02 9.97 -14.32
CA GLN A 89 8.45 10.02 -14.56
C GLN A 89 8.82 11.50 -14.50
N VAL A 90 9.52 11.89 -13.45
CA VAL A 90 10.23 13.16 -13.47
C VAL A 90 11.36 12.92 -14.47
N ASN A 91 11.18 13.40 -15.70
CA ASN A 91 12.27 13.51 -16.64
C ASN A 91 13.29 14.46 -16.03
N VAL A 92 14.29 13.91 -15.33
CA VAL A 92 15.51 14.65 -15.05
C VAL A 92 16.24 14.69 -16.39
N SER A 93 16.00 15.74 -17.16
CA SER A 93 16.85 16.08 -18.29
C SER A 93 18.26 16.30 -17.74
N SER A 94 19.12 15.32 -17.96
CA SER A 94 20.56 15.44 -17.79
C SER A 94 21.06 16.61 -18.65
N GLY A 95 21.29 17.76 -18.04
CA GLY A 95 21.98 18.87 -18.68
C GLY A 95 21.48 20.26 -18.28
N ALA A 96 21.80 20.69 -17.07
CA ALA A 96 22.25 22.05 -16.74
C ALA A 96 22.29 22.17 -15.20
N MET A 97 23.46 22.48 -14.65
CA MET A 97 23.64 22.76 -13.22
C MET A 97 22.70 23.90 -12.79
N VAL A 98 21.93 23.68 -11.72
CA VAL A 98 21.39 24.78 -10.93
C VAL A 98 21.67 24.48 -9.47
N SER A 99 22.71 25.13 -8.95
CA SER A 99 22.98 25.23 -7.52
C SER A 99 21.82 26.02 -6.89
N CYS A 100 21.14 25.45 -5.90
CA CYS A 100 20.36 26.18 -4.90
C CYS A 100 20.15 25.30 -3.66
N PHE A 101 21.20 25.12 -2.86
CA PHE A 101 20.96 25.03 -1.41
C PHE A 101 20.65 26.45 -0.94
N LYS A 102 19.42 26.69 -0.50
CA LYS A 102 19.11 27.79 0.42
C LYS A 102 18.33 27.20 1.59
N ASN A 103 18.98 27.26 2.75
CA ASN A 103 18.43 26.94 4.06
C ASN A 103 17.11 27.70 4.30
N PHE A 104 16.12 27.00 4.84
CA PHE A 104 15.19 27.50 5.87
C PHE A 104 14.80 26.33 6.76
#